data_AF-A0A2K4MNR3-F1
#
_entry.id   AF-A0A2K4MNR3-F1
#
_cell.length_a   1.000
_cell.length_b   1.000
_cell.length_c   1.000
_cell.angle_alpha   90.00
_cell.angle_beta   90.00
_cell.angle_gamma   90.00
#
_symmetry.space_group_name_H-M   'P 1'
#
loop_
_entity.id
_entity.type
_entity.pdbx_description
1 polymer ?
#
loop_
_entity_poly.entity_id
_entity_poly.type
_entity_poly.pdbx_seq_one_letter_code
_entity_poly.pdbx_strand_id
1 'polypeptide(L)'
;MKRLIIGLTVLGGLTACGSLQQIAAPVHPGGGAASTPTVRPASSKVDQLLDEANRLADRVKSGELTRTAAADQLGAARLRIAGANAVDNDNFAIYRQLTVEREAGRIDSDAFRARLEAHLREWMRRWPKYTPKPADPAFSNFLLKLYGLPPLGY
;
A
#
# COMPACT_ATOMS: atom_id res chain seq x y z
N MET A 1 -23.16 -52.41 12.33
CA MET A 1 -24.51 -52.98 12.13
C MET A 1 -25.54 -51.85 12.17
N LYS A 2 -26.56 -51.92 11.30
CA LYS A 2 -27.75 -51.04 11.15
C LYS A 2 -27.48 -49.63 10.58
N ARG A 3 -27.83 -49.33 9.30
CA ARG A 3 -29.17 -49.10 8.67
C ARG A 3 -29.72 -47.70 9.04
N LEU A 4 -30.28 -46.82 8.19
CA LEU A 4 -30.77 -46.83 6.80
C LEU A 4 -31.32 -45.42 6.44
N ILE A 5 -31.37 -45.07 5.13
CA ILE A 5 -32.43 -44.29 4.40
C ILE A 5 -32.46 -42.76 4.62
N ILE A 6 -32.00 -41.97 3.65
CA ILE A 6 -32.72 -41.33 2.50
C ILE A 6 -33.74 -40.26 2.94
N GLY A 7 -33.51 -39.03 2.48
CA GLY A 7 -34.48 -37.94 2.49
C GLY A 7 -34.10 -36.86 1.48
N LEU A 8 -34.46 -37.10 0.22
CA LEU A 8 -34.48 -36.11 -0.86
C LEU A 8 -35.70 -35.19 -0.64
N THR A 9 -35.52 -33.87 -0.65
CA THR A 9 -36.64 -32.94 -0.90
C THR A 9 -36.11 -31.65 -1.51
N VAL A 10 -36.57 -31.42 -2.75
CA VAL A 10 -36.37 -30.25 -3.59
C VAL A 10 -37.53 -29.27 -3.34
N LEU A 11 -37.30 -28.01 -3.72
CA LEU A 11 -38.22 -26.90 -4.00
C LEU A 11 -38.47 -25.86 -2.90
N GLY A 12 -38.30 -24.60 -3.31
CA GLY A 12 -38.90 -23.44 -2.65
C GLY A 12 -38.24 -22.11 -3.00
N GLY A 13 -38.21 -21.73 -4.28
CA GLY A 13 -37.83 -20.38 -4.71
C GLY A 13 -38.99 -19.39 -4.56
N LEU A 14 -38.68 -18.17 -4.12
CA LEU A 14 -39.48 -16.94 -4.22
C LEU A 14 -38.44 -15.80 -4.37
N THR A 15 -38.31 -15.10 -5.51
CA THR A 15 -39.14 -13.97 -5.97
C THR A 15 -38.95 -12.75 -5.04
N ALA A 16 -38.68 -11.52 -5.43
CA ALA A 16 -38.31 -10.83 -6.68
C ALA A 16 -38.00 -9.36 -6.27
N CYS A 17 -37.21 -8.63 -7.07
CA CYS A 17 -37.55 -7.26 -7.47
C CYS A 17 -36.58 -6.82 -8.59
N GLY A 18 -36.89 -7.27 -9.81
CA GLY A 18 -36.38 -6.70 -11.04
C GLY A 18 -37.50 -5.92 -11.71
N SER A 19 -37.40 -4.60 -11.69
CA SER A 19 -38.26 -3.63 -12.39
C SER A 19 -37.48 -2.32 -12.41
N LEU A 20 -37.07 -1.75 -13.54
CA LEU A 20 -37.85 -1.44 -14.72
C LEU A 20 -36.92 -1.30 -15.93
N GLN A 21 -37.17 -2.08 -16.99
CA GLN A 21 -36.73 -1.75 -18.35
C GLN A 21 -37.85 -0.94 -19.00
N GLN A 22 -37.51 0.23 -19.52
CA GLN A 22 -38.41 1.02 -20.38
C GLN A 22 -37.79 1.07 -21.78
N ILE A 23 -38.50 0.54 -22.76
CA ILE A 23 -38.11 0.45 -24.17
C ILE A 23 -38.92 1.47 -24.97
N ALA A 24 -38.24 2.31 -25.78
CA ALA A 24 -38.61 2.81 -27.12
C ALA A 24 -37.77 4.08 -27.44
N ALA A 25 -36.65 3.98 -28.19
CA ALA A 25 -36.49 4.19 -29.65
C ALA A 25 -36.33 5.68 -30.06
N PRO A 26 -35.62 6.09 -31.16
CA PRO A 26 -34.96 5.32 -32.21
C PRO A 26 -33.46 5.67 -32.46
N VAL A 27 -32.88 4.93 -33.40
CA VAL A 27 -31.51 4.96 -33.94
C VAL A 27 -30.98 6.32 -34.41
N HIS A 28 -29.82 6.73 -33.89
CA HIS A 28 -28.88 7.64 -34.55
C HIS A 28 -27.56 6.88 -34.79
N PRO A 29 -26.97 6.86 -36.00
CA PRO A 29 -25.64 6.32 -36.22
C PRO A 29 -24.62 7.41 -35.93
N GLY A 30 -23.97 7.35 -34.76
CA GLY A 30 -22.99 8.36 -34.41
C GLY A 30 -22.15 8.00 -33.21
N GLY A 31 -20.93 7.52 -33.47
CA GLY A 31 -19.84 7.52 -32.50
C GLY A 31 -19.75 6.27 -31.64
N GLY A 32 -18.69 5.49 -31.85
CA GLY A 32 -18.36 4.32 -31.05
C GLY A 32 -18.34 4.65 -29.56
N ALA A 33 -19.19 3.98 -28.80
CA ALA A 33 -19.13 3.96 -27.35
C ALA A 33 -17.92 3.13 -26.94
N ALA A 34 -16.79 3.83 -26.75
CA ALA A 34 -15.67 3.32 -26.00
C ALA A 34 -16.17 2.90 -24.61
N SER A 35 -15.98 1.63 -24.27
CA SER A 35 -16.10 1.14 -22.89
C SER A 35 -15.27 2.06 -22.01
N THR A 36 -15.92 2.93 -21.23
CA THR A 36 -15.21 3.72 -20.23
C THR A 36 -14.62 2.72 -19.24
N PRO A 37 -13.29 2.59 -19.14
CA PRO A 37 -12.73 1.75 -18.10
C PRO A 37 -13.18 2.37 -16.77
N THR A 38 -13.73 1.56 -15.88
CA THR A 38 -13.85 1.93 -14.47
C THR A 38 -12.45 2.31 -14.01
N VAL A 39 -12.17 3.61 -14.00
CA VAL A 39 -10.94 4.19 -13.48
C VAL A 39 -10.98 3.85 -12.00
N ARG A 40 -10.31 2.77 -11.63
CA ARG A 40 -9.96 2.51 -10.23
C ARG A 40 -9.31 3.82 -9.75
N PRO A 41 -9.78 4.44 -8.66
CA PRO A 41 -9.16 5.67 -8.19
C PRO A 41 -7.66 5.42 -8.09
N ALA A 42 -6.85 6.27 -8.72
CA ALA A 42 -5.41 6.11 -8.74
C ALA A 42 -4.94 6.04 -7.28
N SER A 43 -4.55 4.85 -6.82
CA SER A 43 -4.05 4.64 -5.46
C SER A 43 -2.88 5.58 -5.26
N SER A 44 -2.89 6.36 -4.17
CA SER A 44 -1.81 7.30 -3.89
C SER A 44 -0.48 6.56 -3.88
N LYS A 45 0.63 7.23 -4.22
CA LYS A 45 1.96 6.60 -4.19
C LYS A 45 2.27 5.97 -2.83
N VAL A 46 1.74 6.59 -1.76
CA VAL A 46 1.82 6.08 -0.38
C VAL A 46 1.08 4.76 -0.23
N ASP A 47 -0.13 4.61 -0.78
CA ASP A 47 -0.89 3.37 -0.69
C ASP A 47 -0.21 2.25 -1.50
N GLN A 48 0.36 2.56 -2.67
CA GLN A 48 1.14 1.60 -3.45
C GLN A 48 2.39 1.10 -2.70
N LEU A 49 3.06 2.00 -1.95
CA LEU A 49 4.19 1.64 -1.10
C LEU A 49 3.76 0.79 0.10
N LEU A 50 2.60 1.09 0.67
CA LEU A 50 2.03 0.30 1.77
C LEU A 50 1.71 -1.12 1.32
N ASP A 51 1.09 -1.27 0.15
CA ASP A 51 0.79 -2.59 -0.43
C ASP A 51 2.06 -3.40 -0.68
N GLU A 52 3.12 -2.76 -1.21
CA GLU A 52 4.42 -3.42 -1.39
C GLU A 52 5.03 -3.81 -0.05
N ALA A 53 5.05 -2.91 0.93
CA ALA A 53 5.61 -3.18 2.25
C ALA A 53 4.90 -4.36 2.94
N ASN A 54 3.57 -4.45 2.84
CA ASN A 54 2.79 -5.57 3.38
C ASN A 54 3.16 -6.89 2.70
N ARG A 55 3.22 -6.92 1.35
CA ARG A 55 3.64 -8.13 0.62
C ARG A 55 5.04 -8.60 1.04
N LEU A 56 5.98 -7.66 1.22
CA LEU A 56 7.34 -7.97 1.66
C LEU A 56 7.37 -8.46 3.11
N ALA A 57 6.57 -7.85 3.99
CA ALA A 57 6.45 -8.28 5.39
C ALA A 57 5.91 -9.71 5.50
N ASP A 58 4.93 -10.08 4.68
CA ASP A 58 4.39 -11.45 4.65
C ASP A 58 5.46 -12.47 4.23
N ARG A 59 6.30 -12.13 3.23
CA ARG A 59 7.41 -12.99 2.78
C ARG A 59 8.54 -13.10 3.79
N VAL A 60 8.78 -12.03 4.56
CA VAL A 60 9.70 -12.09 5.71
C VAL A 60 9.14 -13.00 6.80
N LYS A 61 7.83 -12.91 7.06
CA LYS A 61 7.16 -13.72 8.08
C LYS A 61 7.11 -15.20 7.68
N SER A 62 6.97 -15.52 6.39
CA SER A 62 7.04 -16.90 5.88
C SER A 62 8.47 -17.46 5.84
N GLY A 63 9.49 -16.61 6.01
CA GLY A 63 10.90 -16.99 5.95
C GLY A 63 11.46 -17.08 4.53
N GLU A 64 10.67 -16.72 3.50
CA GLU A 64 11.13 -16.65 2.10
C GLU A 64 12.15 -15.53 1.87
N LEU A 65 12.12 -14.49 2.70
CA LEU A 65 12.93 -13.29 2.54
C LEU A 65 13.53 -12.85 3.88
N THR A 66 14.80 -12.43 3.88
CA THR A 66 15.39 -11.76 5.05
C THR A 66 14.87 -10.33 5.15
N ARG A 67 14.95 -9.72 6.33
CA ARG A 67 14.48 -8.33 6.51
C ARG A 67 15.28 -7.33 5.69
N THR A 68 16.57 -7.60 5.54
CA THR A 68 17.47 -6.79 4.71
C THR A 68 17.11 -6.89 3.24
N ALA A 69 16.82 -8.10 2.73
CA ALA A 69 16.37 -8.28 1.35
C ALA A 69 14.99 -7.66 1.10
N ALA A 70 14.09 -7.69 2.09
CA ALA A 70 12.82 -6.96 2.04
C ALA A 70 13.03 -5.45 1.98
N ALA A 71 13.92 -4.89 2.80
CA ALA A 71 14.25 -3.47 2.74
C ALA A 71 14.83 -3.07 1.37
N ASP A 72 15.69 -3.91 0.78
CA ASP A 72 16.25 -3.66 -0.55
C ASP A 72 15.18 -3.67 -1.64
N GLN A 73 14.23 -4.62 -1.61
CA GLN A 73 13.10 -4.66 -2.53
C GLN A 73 12.16 -3.45 -2.36
N LEU A 74 11.92 -3.03 -1.12
CA LEU A 74 11.14 -1.83 -0.83
C LEU A 74 11.83 -0.57 -1.38
N GLY A 75 13.16 -0.49 -1.29
CA GLY A 75 13.97 0.58 -1.87
C GLY A 75 13.84 0.66 -3.39
N ALA A 76 13.86 -0.48 -4.08
CA ALA A 76 13.63 -0.53 -5.52
C ALA A 76 12.19 -0.11 -5.89
N ALA A 77 11.19 -0.59 -5.15
CA ALA A 77 9.79 -0.23 -5.37
C ALA A 77 9.53 1.26 -5.16
N ARG A 78 10.15 1.86 -4.13
CA ARG A 78 10.16 3.30 -3.90
C ARG A 78 10.63 4.07 -5.13
N LEU A 79 11.77 3.71 -5.72
CA LEU A 79 12.28 4.40 -6.90
C LEU A 79 11.33 4.24 -8.10
N ARG A 80 10.68 3.08 -8.24
CA ARG A 80 9.69 2.83 -9.31
C ARG A 80 8.40 3.63 -9.12
N ILE A 81 7.92 3.79 -7.89
CA ILE A 81 6.61 4.40 -7.57
C ILE A 81 6.75 5.93 -7.40
N ALA A 82 7.72 6.36 -6.60
CA ALA A 82 7.91 7.75 -6.20
C ALA A 82 8.96 8.49 -7.02
N GLY A 83 9.89 7.77 -7.64
CA GLY A 83 11.05 8.36 -8.31
C GLY A 83 12.17 8.74 -7.34
N ALA A 84 13.19 9.41 -7.86
CA ALA A 84 14.29 9.91 -7.07
C ALA A 84 13.87 11.16 -6.30
N ASN A 85 13.98 11.12 -4.97
CA ASN A 85 13.71 12.25 -4.08
C ASN A 85 14.77 12.25 -2.97
N ALA A 86 15.38 13.41 -2.71
CA ALA A 86 16.50 13.55 -1.78
C ALA A 86 16.12 13.22 -0.32
N VAL A 87 14.92 13.63 0.11
CA VAL A 87 14.42 13.40 1.48
C VAL A 87 14.06 11.93 1.65
N ASP A 88 13.41 11.36 0.64
CA ASP A 88 13.10 9.94 0.64
C ASP A 88 14.38 9.08 0.59
N ASN A 89 15.46 9.54 -0.07
CA ASN A 89 16.75 8.84 -0.13
C ASN A 89 17.40 8.79 1.26
N ASP A 90 17.40 9.92 1.97
CA ASP A 90 17.94 10.01 3.33
C ASP A 90 17.15 9.13 4.30
N ASN A 91 15.82 9.26 4.31
CA ASN A 91 14.95 8.44 5.15
C ASN A 91 15.08 6.94 4.84
N PHE A 92 15.22 6.56 3.57
CA PHE A 92 15.44 5.16 3.19
C PHE A 92 16.82 4.65 3.64
N ALA A 93 17.87 5.47 3.56
CA ALA A 93 19.20 5.09 4.03
C ALA A 93 19.20 4.75 5.52
N ILE A 94 18.56 5.59 6.34
CA ILE A 94 18.41 5.33 7.79
C ILE A 94 17.55 4.09 8.04
N TYR A 95 16.41 3.97 7.36
CA TYR A 95 15.55 2.78 7.47
C TYR A 95 16.33 1.48 7.16
N ARG A 96 17.11 1.47 6.08
CA ARG A 96 17.93 0.32 5.67
C ARG A 96 19.01 0.01 6.69
N GLN A 97 19.72 1.03 7.17
CA GLN A 97 20.75 0.85 8.19
C GLN A 97 20.17 0.22 9.46
N LEU A 98 19.06 0.76 9.99
CA LEU A 98 18.41 0.22 11.18
C LEU A 98 17.90 -1.21 10.93
N THR A 99 17.45 -1.52 9.71
CA THR A 99 17.03 -2.89 9.36
C THR A 99 18.21 -3.86 9.40
N VAL A 100 19.38 -3.47 8.90
CA VAL A 100 20.61 -4.27 8.99
C VAL A 100 21.05 -4.46 10.45
N GLU A 101 21.00 -3.40 11.27
CA GLU A 101 21.31 -3.49 12.70
C GLU A 101 20.37 -4.46 13.42
N ARG A 102 19.08 -4.42 13.10
CA ARG A 102 18.07 -5.31 13.68
C ARG A 102 18.25 -6.75 13.25
N GLU A 103 18.55 -6.98 11.97
CA GLU A 103 18.82 -8.34 11.45
C GLU A 103 20.09 -8.93 12.06
N ALA A 104 21.11 -8.09 12.31
CA ALA A 104 22.33 -8.49 13.01
C ALA A 104 22.15 -8.66 14.54
N GLY A 105 20.95 -8.45 15.08
CA GLY A 105 20.66 -8.55 16.51
C GLY A 105 21.28 -7.45 17.37
N ARG A 106 21.74 -6.33 16.77
CA ARG A 106 22.33 -5.20 17.50
C ARG A 106 21.28 -4.30 18.15
N ILE A 107 20.08 -4.27 17.57
CA ILE A 107 18.93 -3.54 18.09
C ILE A 107 17.67 -4.42 18.01
N ASP A 108 16.75 -4.20 18.93
CA ASP A 108 15.43 -4.84 18.90
C ASP A 108 14.41 -3.99 18.11
N SER A 109 13.15 -4.44 18.10
CA SER A 109 12.05 -3.75 17.42
C SER A 109 11.73 -2.38 18.03
N ASP A 110 11.88 -2.23 19.33
CA ASP A 110 11.52 -0.99 20.05
C ASP A 110 12.59 0.08 19.80
N ALA A 111 13.86 -0.30 19.88
CA ALA A 111 14.99 0.55 19.52
C ALA A 111 14.96 0.95 18.04
N PHE A 112 14.60 0.03 17.14
CA PHE A 112 14.37 0.34 15.72
C PHE A 112 13.30 1.43 15.56
N ARG A 113 12.14 1.23 16.19
CA ARG A 113 11.00 2.14 16.09
C ARG A 113 11.33 3.52 16.68
N ALA A 114 11.93 3.56 17.87
CA ALA A 114 12.31 4.79 18.53
C ALA A 114 13.33 5.62 17.73
N ARG A 115 14.36 4.96 17.15
CA ARG A 115 15.38 5.64 16.34
C ARG A 115 14.80 6.19 15.04
N LEU A 116 13.96 5.41 14.35
CA LEU A 116 13.34 5.87 13.11
C LEU A 116 12.34 7.00 13.38
N GLU A 117 11.54 6.91 14.43
CA GLU A 117 10.61 7.98 14.85
C GLU A 117 11.34 9.29 15.18
N ALA A 118 12.44 9.21 15.94
CA ALA A 118 13.26 10.37 16.27
C ALA A 118 13.84 11.03 15.01
N HIS A 119 14.30 10.24 14.05
CA HIS A 119 14.79 10.73 12.76
C HIS A 119 13.68 11.41 11.95
N LEU A 120 12.49 10.81 11.85
CA LEU A 120 11.34 11.39 11.16
C LEU A 120 10.92 12.71 11.79
N ARG A 121 10.87 12.79 13.13
CA ARG A 121 10.57 14.05 13.84
C ARG A 121 11.58 15.14 13.56
N GLU A 122 12.86 14.80 13.50
CA GLU A 122 13.91 15.76 13.14
C GLU A 122 13.73 16.27 11.71
N TRP A 123 13.38 15.38 10.77
CA TRP A 123 13.02 15.78 9.41
C TRP A 123 11.82 16.72 9.38
N MET A 124 10.77 16.43 10.13
CA MET A 124 9.60 17.31 10.24
C MET A 124 9.96 18.69 10.78
N ARG A 125 10.85 18.78 11.78
CA ARG A 125 11.32 20.05 12.35
C ARG A 125 12.13 20.86 11.34
N ARG A 126 12.91 20.18 10.50
CA ARG A 126 13.75 20.80 9.46
C ARG A 126 12.95 21.17 8.21
N TRP A 127 11.87 20.46 7.92
CA TRP A 127 11.10 20.58 6.69
C TRP A 127 10.63 22.00 6.34
N PRO A 128 10.10 22.83 7.27
CA PRO A 128 9.71 24.20 6.96
C PRO A 128 10.86 25.09 6.47
N LYS A 129 12.10 24.77 6.86
CA LYS A 129 13.31 25.52 6.51
C LYS A 129 14.07 24.89 5.34
N TYR A 130 13.68 23.71 4.89
CA TYR A 130 14.38 22.98 3.84
C TYR A 130 14.06 23.58 2.47
N THR A 131 15.08 24.08 1.78
CA THR A 131 14.95 24.72 0.47
C THR A 131 16.12 24.28 -0.43
N PRO A 132 15.88 23.91 -1.70
CA PRO A 132 14.56 23.75 -2.34
C PRO A 132 13.80 22.51 -1.82
N LYS A 133 12.47 22.60 -1.73
CA LYS A 133 11.64 21.44 -1.36
C LYS A 133 11.51 20.48 -2.54
N PRO A 134 11.86 19.20 -2.37
CA PRO A 134 11.66 18.22 -3.42
C PRO A 134 10.17 17.91 -3.54
N ALA A 135 9.71 17.69 -4.78
CA ALA A 135 8.31 17.39 -5.05
C ALA A 135 7.93 16.04 -4.43
N ASP A 136 6.84 16.03 -3.64
CA ASP A 136 6.14 14.84 -3.15
C ASP A 136 7.05 13.72 -2.60
N PRO A 137 7.56 13.85 -1.36
CA PRO A 137 8.36 12.83 -0.70
C PRO A 137 7.47 11.64 -0.23
N ALA A 138 7.04 10.83 -1.19
CA ALA A 138 6.05 9.77 -0.96
C ALA A 138 6.52 8.69 0.02
N PHE A 139 7.80 8.31 0.00
CA PHE A 139 8.32 7.31 0.95
C PHE A 139 8.38 7.87 2.37
N SER A 140 8.78 9.13 2.52
CA SER A 140 8.79 9.81 3.81
C SER A 140 7.37 9.97 4.36
N ASN A 141 6.42 10.34 3.51
CA ASN A 141 4.99 10.41 3.88
C ASN A 141 4.42 9.03 4.25
N PHE A 142 4.86 7.96 3.57
CA PHE A 142 4.54 6.58 3.94
C PHE A 142 5.06 6.22 5.34
N LEU A 143 6.32 6.52 5.64
CA LEU A 143 6.88 6.29 6.96
C LEU A 143 6.14 7.11 8.03
N LEU A 144 5.85 8.39 7.77
CA LEU A 144 5.10 9.22 8.71
C LEU A 144 3.71 8.64 8.99
N LYS A 145 3.00 8.15 7.96
CA LYS A 145 1.70 7.48 8.10
C LYS A 145 1.80 6.22 8.98
N LEU A 146 2.84 5.41 8.82
CA LEU A 146 3.07 4.22 9.66
C LEU A 146 3.27 4.57 11.15
N TYR A 147 3.86 5.73 11.43
CA TYR A 147 4.11 6.22 12.78
C TYR A 147 2.98 7.11 13.33
N GLY A 148 1.89 7.30 12.58
CA GLY A 148 0.78 8.18 12.98
C GLY A 148 1.16 9.67 13.01
N LEU A 149 2.20 10.06 12.28
CA LEU A 149 2.68 11.44 12.18
C LEU A 149 2.09 12.14 10.95
N PRO A 150 1.90 13.47 10.98
CA PRO A 150 1.40 14.21 9.83
C PRO A 150 2.43 14.20 8.68
N PRO A 151 1.97 14.20 7.41
CA PRO A 151 2.85 14.21 6.26
C PRO A 151 3.65 15.51 6.18
N LEU A 152 4.80 15.48 5.51
CA LEU A 152 5.61 16.69 5.29
C LEU A 152 4.86 17.72 4.42
N GLY A 153 3.88 17.28 3.64
CA GLY A 153 3.14 18.14 2.72
C GLY A 153 3.74 18.11 1.31
N TYR A 154 3.04 18.77 0.39
CA TYR A 154 3.33 18.80 -1.04
C TYR A 154 3.85 20.18 -1.46
#